data_AF-A0A355IR61-F1
#
_entry.id   AF-A0A355IR61-F1
#
_cell.length_a   1.000
_cell.length_b   1.000
_cell.length_c   1.000
_cell.angle_alpha   90.00
_cell.angle_beta   90.00
_cell.angle_gamma   90.00
#
_symmetry.space_group_name_H-M   'P 1'
#
loop_
_entity.id
_entity.type
_entity.pdbx_description
1 polymer ?
#
loop_
_entity_poly.entity_id
_entity_poly.type
_entity_poly.pdbx_seq_one_letter_code
_entity_poly.pdbx_strand_id
1 'polypeptide(L)' 'MGNANLTDSDAYVGNTRKAWKGRALVVIRSSRTAGQIRLTVQGDGLKTAVLNLKSTSKGVKPGWQSAW' A
#
# COMPACT_ATOMS: atom_id res chain seq x y z
N MET A 1 -3.63 8.18 -2.28
CA MET A 1 -4.55 8.10 -1.13
C MET A 1 -5.80 8.89 -1.42
N GLY A 2 -6.95 8.41 -0.97
CA GLY A 2 -8.24 9.09 -1.14
C GLY A 2 -9.14 8.89 0.07
N ASN A 3 -10.11 9.78 0.24
CA ASN A 3 -11.13 9.70 1.30
C ASN A 3 -12.56 9.91 0.75
N ALA A 4 -12.70 10.09 -0.57
CA ALA A 4 -13.96 10.35 -1.28
C ALA A 4 -14.67 11.67 -0.92
N ASN A 5 -13.99 12.62 -0.28
CA ASN A 5 -14.54 13.96 -0.07
C ASN A 5 -14.31 14.84 -1.32
N LEU A 6 -15.38 15.28 -1.99
CA LEU A 6 -15.28 16.10 -3.20
C LEU A 6 -14.69 17.50 -2.94
N THR A 7 -14.76 18.00 -1.71
CA THR A 7 -14.22 19.31 -1.34
C THR A 7 -12.78 19.26 -0.84
N ASP A 8 -12.19 18.06 -0.72
CA ASP A 8 -10.80 17.89 -0.33
C ASP A 8 -9.88 18.07 -1.54
N SER A 9 -9.12 19.17 -1.54
CA SER A 9 -8.19 19.53 -2.62
C SER A 9 -6.78 18.97 -2.43
N ASP A 10 -6.51 18.18 -1.38
CA ASP A 10 -5.18 17.59 -1.20
C ASP A 10 -4.88 16.58 -2.34
N ALA A 11 -3.63 16.54 -2.77
CA ALA A 11 -3.20 15.68 -3.87
C ALA A 11 -3.42 14.18 -3.57
N TYR A 12 -3.74 13.40 -4.61
CA TYR A 12 -3.85 11.94 -4.46
C TYR A 12 -2.51 11.27 -4.17
N VAL A 13 -1.38 11.90 -4.51
CA VAL A 13 -0.04 11.41 -4.19
C VAL A 13 0.41 12.06 -2.89
N GLY A 14 0.63 11.23 -1.87
CA GLY A 14 1.02 11.70 -0.54
C GLY A 14 1.04 10.55 0.47
N ASN A 15 1.49 10.85 1.69
CA ASN A 15 1.58 9.91 2.82
C ASN A 15 0.67 10.30 4.01
N THR A 16 -0.02 11.44 3.94
CA THR A 16 -1.04 11.89 4.90
C THR A 16 -2.36 12.23 4.21
N ARG A 17 -3.49 11.91 4.83
CA ARG A 17 -4.83 12.32 4.36
C ARG A 17 -5.81 12.30 5.53
N LYS A 18 -6.69 13.30 5.60
CA LYS A 18 -7.81 13.31 6.56
C LYS A 18 -8.80 12.20 6.22
N ALA A 19 -9.24 11.46 7.24
CA ALA A 19 -10.38 10.57 7.08
C ALA A 19 -11.65 11.39 6.82
N TRP A 20 -12.55 10.88 5.98
CA TRP A 20 -13.88 11.44 5.77
C TRP A 20 -14.92 10.40 6.16
N LYS A 21 -15.88 10.79 7.01
CA LYS A 21 -16.86 9.87 7.61
C LYS A 21 -16.20 8.64 8.26
N GLY A 22 -15.06 8.87 8.93
CA GLY A 22 -14.29 7.85 9.65
C GLY A 22 -13.44 6.93 8.77
N ARG A 23 -13.25 7.21 7.48
CA ARG A 23 -12.50 6.34 6.57
C ARG A 23 -11.53 7.09 5.65
N ALA A 24 -10.44 6.42 5.30
CA ALA A 24 -9.52 6.81 4.24
C ALA A 24 -8.97 5.55 3.55
N LEU A 25 -8.50 5.68 2.32
CA LEU A 25 -7.94 4.61 1.50
C LEU A 25 -6.52 4.95 1.07
N VAL A 26 -5.62 3.99 1.27
CA VAL A 26 -4.26 3.99 0.73
C VAL A 26 -4.14 2.89 -0.33
N VAL A 27 -3.46 3.21 -1.43
CA VAL A 27 -3.10 2.25 -2.48
C VAL A 27 -1.59 2.11 -2.45
N ILE A 28 -1.11 0.89 -2.26
CA ILE A 28 0.31 0.56 -2.19
C ILE A 28 0.66 -0.33 -3.37
N ARG A 29 1.66 0.08 -4.13
CA ARG A 29 2.22 -0.71 -5.23
C ARG A 29 3.43 -1.48 -4.72
N SER A 30 3.50 -2.79 -4.98
CA SER A 30 4.70 -3.57 -4.72
C SER A 30 5.86 -3.14 -5.63
N SER A 31 7.10 -3.44 -5.23
CA SER A 31 8.23 -3.42 -6.15
C SER A 31 8.21 -4.67 -7.05
N ARG A 32 9.19 -4.77 -7.95
CA ARG A 32 9.45 -6.00 -8.73
C ARG A 32 10.20 -7.07 -7.92
N THR A 33 10.57 -6.77 -6.68
CA THR A 33 11.27 -7.67 -5.78
C THR A 33 10.32 -8.23 -4.73
N ALA A 34 10.50 -9.51 -4.39
CA ALA A 34 9.81 -10.11 -3.26
C ALA A 34 10.28 -9.47 -1.95
N GLY A 35 9.42 -9.40 -0.95
CA GLY A 35 9.75 -8.80 0.34
C GLY A 35 8.53 -8.54 1.22
N GLN A 36 8.75 -7.84 2.32
CA GLN A 36 7.69 -7.39 3.22
C GLN A 36 7.50 -5.88 3.10
N ILE A 37 6.24 -5.45 3.13
CA ILE A 37 5.86 -4.04 3.19
C ILE A 37 5.16 -3.82 4.53
N ARG A 38 5.73 -2.97 5.38
CA ARG A 38 5.15 -2.58 6.68
C ARG A 38 4.47 -1.22 6.55
N LEU A 39 3.14 -1.22 6.49
CA LEU A 39 2.32 -0.02 6.53
C LEU A 39 2.05 0.35 7.99
N THR A 40 2.45 1.57 8.38
CA THR A 40 2.12 2.14 9.71
C THR A 40 1.17 3.32 9.49
N VAL A 41 0.05 3.35 10.22
CA VAL A 41 -0.93 4.43 10.16
C VAL A 41 -1.07 5.05 11.54
N GLN A 42 -0.98 6.38 11.57
CA GLN A 42 -1.02 7.17 12.79
C GLN A 42 -2.03 8.31 12.61
N GLY A 43 -2.61 8.75 13.73
CA GLY A 43 -3.47 9.92 13.80
C GLY A 43 -3.45 10.48 15.20
N ASP A 44 -3.63 11.79 15.32
CA ASP A 44 -3.51 12.49 16.60
C ASP A 44 -4.50 11.94 17.63
N GLY A 45 -4.00 11.59 18.81
CA GLY A 45 -4.81 11.01 19.89
C GLY A 45 -5.31 9.58 19.65
N LEU A 46 -4.93 8.94 18.53
CA LEU A 46 -5.34 7.57 18.19
C LEU A 46 -4.18 6.58 18.37
N LYS A 47 -4.52 5.33 18.67
CA LYS A 47 -3.54 4.24 18.69
C LYS A 47 -3.00 4.03 17.28
N THR A 48 -1.68 3.85 17.18
CA THR A 48 -1.03 3.48 15.92
C THR A 48 -1.47 2.09 15.48
N ALA A 49 -1.78 1.93 14.19
CA ALA A 49 -2.07 0.65 13.57
C ALA A 49 -0.95 0.25 12.62
N VAL A 50 -0.66 -1.06 12.56
CA VAL A 50 0.38 -1.62 11.69
C VAL A 50 -0.18 -2.78 10.89
N LEU A 51 0.08 -2.78 9.58
CA LEU A 51 -0.25 -3.87 8.67
C LEU A 51 1.01 -4.32 7.94
N ASN A 52 1.30 -5.62 7.99
CA ASN A 52 2.41 -6.23 7.26
C ASN A 52 1.86 -6.98 6.03
N LEU A 53 2.31 -6.59 4.84
CA LEU A 53 1.96 -7.20 3.57
C LEU A 53 3.17 -7.98 3.04
N LYS A 54 2.95 -9.22 2.56
CA LYS A 54 3.98 -10.00 1.89
C LYS A 54 3.86 -9.82 0.37
N SER A 55 4.90 -9.28 -0.26
CA SER A 55 5.05 -9.24 -1.71
C SER A 55 5.83 -10.47 -2.18
N THR A 56 5.26 -11.25 -3.08
CA THR A 56 5.90 -12.45 -3.64
C THR A 56 6.23 -12.22 -5.11
N SER A 57 7.43 -12.59 -5.55
CA SER A 57 7.72 -12.70 -6.98
C SER A 57 7.05 -13.97 -7.53
N LYS A 58 6.60 -13.93 -8.79
CA LYS A 58 6.35 -15.18 -9.52
C LYS A 58 7.69 -15.89 -9.63
N GLY A 59 7.83 -17.05 -9.01
CA GLY A 59 8.99 -17.91 -9.25
C GLY A 59 9.12 -18.18 -10.75
N VAL A 60 10.36 -18.22 -11.25
CA VAL A 60 10.64 -18.84 -12.55
C VAL A 60 10.06 -20.25 -12.50
N LYS A 61 9.15 -20.60 -13.41
CA LYS A 61 8.67 -21.99 -13.50
C LYS A 61 9.89 -22.88 -13.79
N PRO A 62 10.24 -23.83 -12.91
CA PRO A 62 11.28 -24.80 -13.26
C PRO A 62 10.71 -25.68 -14.37
N GLY A 63 11.20 -25.52 -15.59
CA GLY A 63 10.70 -26.29 -16.74
C GLY A 63 11.05 -25.76 -18.12
N TRP A 64 11.55 -24.54 -18.25
CA TRP A 64 12.06 -24.02 -19.52
C TRP A 64 13.41 -23.35 -19.32
N GLN A 65 14.38 -24.13 -18.84
CA GLN A 65 15.78 -23.84 -19.14
C GLN A 65 16.04 -24.50 -20.49
N SER A 66 16.31 -23.65 -21.48
CA SER A 66 16.63 -23.94 -22.88
C SER A 66 17.26 -25.32 -23.12
N ALA A 67 16.53 -26.19 -23.81
CA ALA A 67 17.13 -27.12 -24.75
C ALA A 67 17.01 -26.46 -26.12
N TRP A 68 18.14 -26.42 -26.85
CA TRP A 68 18.44 -25.68 -28.08
C TRP A 68 18.92 -24.24 -27.88
#